data_AF-A0A2K1K0D5-F1
#
_entry.id   AF-A0A2K1K0D5-F1
#
_cell.length_a   1.000
_cell.length_b   1.000
_cell.length_c   1.000
_cell.angle_alpha   90.00
_cell.angle_beta   90.00
_cell.angle_gamma   90.00
#
_symmetry.space_group_name_H-M   'P 1'
#
loop_
_entity.id
_entity.type
_entity.pdbx_description
1 polymer ?
#
loop_
_entity_poly.entity_id
_entity_poly.type
_entity_poly.pdbx_seq_one_letter_code
_entity_poly.pdbx_strand_id
1 'polypeptide(L)'
;MASAVCASSSVAAVAAPSTSKVVSNVGSARTSFLAGRALRTTQVCGAAKGDMTVSATLTGNKTDRPLWLPGSEAPKWLDGSLPGDYGFDPLDLAAEPGRLNWMVQAELVHCRWAMLGAAGIFIPELLTKIGILNTPSWYKAGDATYFADQGTLFIVELLLMAWAESRRWADIARPGSVNTDPIFPNNKLTGTDVGYPGGLWFDPLGWGSGSEDKLKEIRTKEVKNGRLAMLAVLGAFVQANVTHVGPIDNLFAHLADPYHTTILQSVSSVFLTAWEDACLGLHGGGLVM
;
A
#
# COMPACT_ATOMS: atom_id res chain seq x y z
N MET A 1 -44.56 10.67 42.54
CA MET A 1 -44.36 10.81 43.99
C MET A 1 -44.44 9.42 44.61
N ALA A 2 -43.41 9.04 45.39
CA ALA A 2 -43.32 7.93 46.36
C ALA A 2 -43.56 6.48 45.84
N SER A 3 -42.77 5.45 46.14
CA SER A 3 -41.61 5.29 47.02
C SER A 3 -40.80 4.03 46.67
N ALA A 4 -39.57 4.02 47.14
CA ALA A 4 -38.51 3.01 47.03
C ALA A 4 -38.78 1.68 47.76
N VAL A 5 -38.09 0.60 47.33
CA VAL A 5 -37.50 -0.41 48.23
C VAL A 5 -36.17 -0.91 47.65
N CYS A 6 -35.12 -0.86 48.48
CA CYS A 6 -33.78 -1.43 48.28
C CYS A 6 -33.73 -2.87 48.83
N ALA A 7 -32.86 -3.74 48.29
CA ALA A 7 -32.08 -4.70 49.08
C ALA A 7 -31.01 -5.41 48.23
N SER A 8 -29.76 -5.28 48.66
CA SER A 8 -28.60 -6.08 48.25
C SER A 8 -28.60 -7.44 48.97
N SER A 9 -27.99 -8.46 48.36
CA SER A 9 -27.46 -9.62 49.08
C SER A 9 -26.26 -10.20 48.35
N SER A 10 -25.12 -10.19 49.04
CA SER A 10 -23.89 -10.93 48.77
C SER A 10 -24.09 -12.44 49.01
N VAL A 11 -23.16 -13.28 48.49
CA VAL A 11 -22.40 -14.30 49.27
C VAL A 11 -21.71 -15.35 48.35
N ALA A 12 -20.47 -15.64 48.74
CA ALA A 12 -19.67 -16.87 48.60
C ALA A 12 -19.03 -17.27 47.26
N ALA A 13 -17.72 -17.02 47.22
CA ALA A 13 -16.72 -17.86 46.58
C ALA A 13 -16.70 -19.27 47.21
N VAL A 14 -16.54 -20.30 46.38
CA VAL A 14 -16.18 -21.65 46.81
C VAL A 14 -14.92 -22.07 46.07
N ALA A 15 -13.85 -22.24 46.84
CA ALA A 15 -12.62 -22.91 46.44
C ALA A 15 -12.80 -24.43 46.56
N ALA A 16 -12.19 -25.19 45.65
CA ALA A 16 -12.07 -26.65 45.70
C ALA A 16 -10.79 -27.07 44.95
N PRO A 17 -10.17 -28.21 45.27
CA PRO A 17 -8.75 -28.23 45.64
C PRO A 17 -7.82 -28.88 44.61
N SER A 18 -6.54 -28.58 44.78
CA SER A 18 -5.39 -29.29 44.23
C SER A 18 -5.39 -30.78 44.60
N THR A 19 -5.21 -31.66 43.62
CA THR A 19 -4.62 -32.99 43.82
C THR A 19 -3.78 -33.41 42.62
N SER A 20 -2.56 -33.81 42.93
CA SER A 20 -1.53 -34.26 42.01
C SER A 20 -1.73 -35.73 41.61
N LYS A 21 -1.39 -36.07 40.35
CA LYS A 21 -0.40 -37.10 39.96
C LYS A 21 -0.80 -37.94 38.73
N VAL A 22 0.28 -38.38 38.09
CA VAL A 22 0.49 -39.59 37.26
C VAL A 22 0.30 -39.42 35.75
N VAL A 23 1.45 -39.31 35.09
CA VAL A 23 1.71 -39.65 33.69
C VAL A 23 1.64 -41.18 33.52
N SER A 24 0.94 -41.66 32.50
CA SER A 24 1.17 -42.98 31.91
C SER A 24 1.02 -42.90 30.40
N ASN A 25 2.14 -42.73 29.71
CA ASN A 25 2.23 -42.85 28.26
C ASN A 25 2.39 -44.34 27.93
N VAL A 26 1.33 -44.99 27.45
CA VAL A 26 1.39 -46.38 26.96
C VAL A 26 1.81 -46.33 25.50
N GLY A 27 2.92 -47.02 25.20
CA GLY A 27 3.56 -47.02 23.91
C GLY A 27 2.81 -47.80 22.84
N SER A 28 3.05 -47.41 21.59
CA SER A 28 2.93 -48.29 20.44
C SER A 28 4.34 -48.49 19.87
N ALA A 29 4.89 -49.67 20.11
CA ALA A 29 6.13 -50.12 19.49
C ALA A 29 5.83 -50.60 18.07
N ARG A 30 6.56 -50.07 17.08
CA ARG A 30 6.88 -50.81 15.86
C ARG A 30 8.39 -50.93 15.76
N THR A 31 8.81 -52.18 15.80
CA THR A 31 10.17 -52.69 15.67
C THR A 31 10.71 -52.44 14.27
N SER A 32 12.01 -52.10 14.16
CA SER A 32 12.88 -52.62 13.10
C SER A 32 14.33 -52.56 13.58
N PHE A 33 14.93 -53.74 13.63
CA PHE A 33 16.30 -54.08 13.94
C PHE A 33 17.33 -53.27 13.14
N LEU A 34 18.43 -52.86 13.77
CA LEU A 34 19.80 -52.99 13.27
C LEU A 34 20.83 -52.59 14.36
N ALA A 35 21.65 -53.57 14.72
CA ALA A 35 23.05 -53.46 15.18
C ALA A 35 23.46 -52.42 16.25
N GLY A 36 23.79 -52.94 17.44
CA GLY A 36 25.14 -52.74 17.99
C GLY A 36 25.39 -51.56 18.95
N ARG A 37 25.74 -51.95 20.19
CA ARG A 37 26.61 -51.26 21.15
C ARG A 37 25.92 -50.38 22.22
N ALA A 38 26.03 -50.84 23.47
CA ALA A 38 25.54 -50.17 24.67
C ALA A 38 26.32 -48.88 24.96
N LEU A 39 25.61 -47.77 25.14
CA LEU A 39 26.18 -46.47 25.51
C LEU A 39 25.76 -46.14 26.95
N ARG A 40 26.74 -46.08 27.86
CA ARG A 40 26.57 -45.66 29.25
C ARG A 40 26.19 -44.17 29.30
N THR A 41 25.04 -43.85 29.89
CA THR A 41 24.66 -42.49 30.27
C THR A 41 25.35 -42.13 31.59
N THR A 42 26.19 -41.10 31.56
CA THR A 42 26.74 -40.45 32.75
C THR A 42 25.89 -39.23 33.07
N GLN A 43 25.35 -39.14 34.30
CA GLN A 43 24.68 -37.94 34.78
C GLN A 43 25.69 -36.82 34.99
N VAL A 44 25.39 -35.62 34.46
CA VAL A 44 26.07 -34.38 34.82
C VAL A 44 25.03 -33.47 35.47
N CYS A 45 25.28 -33.12 36.73
CA CYS A 45 24.49 -32.14 37.48
C CYS A 45 24.84 -30.71 37.06
N GLY A 46 23.79 -29.91 36.84
CA GLY A 46 23.63 -28.54 37.36
C GLY A 46 24.50 -27.41 36.79
N ALA A 47 23.87 -26.52 36.02
CA ALA A 47 24.17 -25.09 36.07
C ALA A 47 22.88 -24.29 35.82
N ALA A 48 22.47 -23.51 36.82
CA ALA A 48 21.30 -22.63 36.76
C ALA A 48 21.51 -21.55 35.69
N LYS A 49 20.55 -21.41 34.77
CA LYS A 49 20.43 -20.21 33.92
C LYS A 49 19.22 -19.44 34.41
N GLY A 50 19.47 -18.20 34.82
CA GLY A 50 18.47 -17.26 35.29
C GLY A 50 17.39 -17.04 34.23
N ASP A 51 16.15 -17.09 34.68
CA ASP A 51 14.97 -16.81 33.87
C ASP A 51 14.81 -15.29 33.77
N MET A 52 15.07 -14.74 32.58
CA MET A 52 14.85 -13.33 32.30
C MET A 52 13.39 -13.15 31.91
N THR A 53 12.53 -12.88 32.89
CA THR A 53 11.15 -12.46 32.66
C THR A 53 11.14 -11.03 32.13
N VAL A 54 11.09 -10.89 30.80
CA VAL A 54 10.71 -9.64 30.16
C VAL A 54 9.23 -9.44 30.39
N SER A 55 8.88 -8.62 31.38
CA SER A 55 7.52 -8.14 31.61
C SER A 55 7.13 -7.23 30.44
N ALA A 56 6.52 -7.80 29.41
CA ALA A 56 5.84 -7.03 28.38
C ALA A 56 4.59 -6.40 29.00
N THR A 57 4.66 -5.10 29.29
CA THR A 57 3.50 -4.29 29.63
C THR A 57 2.57 -4.28 28.41
N LEU A 58 1.48 -5.05 28.48
CA LEU A 58 0.44 -5.10 27.46
C LEU A 58 -0.38 -3.80 27.51
N THR A 59 -0.06 -2.85 26.65
CA THR A 59 -0.95 -1.72 26.36
C THR A 59 -1.01 -1.48 24.86
N GLY A 60 -2.00 -2.11 24.22
CA GLY A 60 -2.31 -1.97 22.80
C GLY A 60 -2.64 -3.33 22.21
N ASN A 61 -3.76 -3.43 21.51
CA ASN A 61 -4.21 -4.64 20.81
C ASN A 61 -3.16 -5.00 19.74
N LYS A 62 -2.12 -5.76 20.13
CA LYS A 62 -1.04 -6.19 19.22
C LYS A 62 -1.62 -7.25 18.30
N THR A 63 -2.24 -6.80 17.21
CA THR A 63 -2.51 -7.69 16.08
C THR A 63 -1.16 -8.20 15.58
N ASP A 64 -1.03 -9.52 15.43
CA ASP A 64 0.15 -10.21 14.92
C ASP A 64 0.30 -9.92 13.41
N ARG A 65 0.54 -8.64 13.10
CA ARG A 65 0.66 -8.14 11.73
C ARG A 65 2.10 -7.67 11.49
N PRO A 66 2.62 -7.88 10.27
CA PRO A 66 3.92 -7.33 9.91
C PRO A 66 3.89 -5.80 9.98
N LEU A 67 4.89 -5.21 10.62
CA LEU A 67 5.07 -3.76 10.68
C LEU A 67 6.13 -3.31 9.67
N TRP A 68 6.06 -2.04 9.27
CA TRP A 68 7.03 -1.44 8.34
C TRP A 68 8.46 -1.47 8.88
N LEU A 69 8.61 -1.30 10.20
CA LEU A 69 9.87 -1.41 10.92
C LEU A 69 9.77 -2.57 11.93
N PRO A 70 10.52 -3.67 11.73
CA PRO A 70 10.50 -4.79 12.66
C PRO A 70 10.91 -4.36 14.07
N GLY A 71 10.05 -4.63 15.06
CA GLY A 71 10.29 -4.28 16.47
C GLY A 71 9.78 -2.91 16.92
N SER A 72 9.22 -2.08 16.02
CA SER A 72 8.52 -0.85 16.43
C SER A 72 7.12 -1.15 16.99
N GLU A 73 6.55 -0.21 17.75
CA GLU A 73 5.14 -0.28 18.13
C GLU A 73 4.27 0.50 17.12
N ALA A 74 3.13 -0.08 16.73
CA ALA A 74 2.21 0.59 15.83
C ALA A 74 1.48 1.75 16.54
N PRO A 75 1.21 2.87 15.84
CA PRO A 75 0.38 3.95 16.38
C PRO A 75 -1.02 3.48 16.79
N LYS A 76 -1.62 4.10 17.81
CA LYS A 76 -2.90 3.66 18.40
C LYS A 76 -4.09 3.72 17.43
N TRP A 77 -4.06 4.64 16.47
CA TRP A 77 -5.11 4.82 15.46
C TRP A 77 -4.98 3.85 14.28
N LEU A 78 -3.87 3.10 14.20
CA LEU A 78 -3.65 2.04 13.22
C LEU A 78 -3.83 0.68 13.92
N ASP A 79 -5.03 0.13 13.85
CA ASP A 79 -5.42 -1.12 14.51
C ASP A 79 -5.23 -2.38 13.65
N GLY A 80 -4.88 -2.22 12.37
CA GLY A 80 -4.81 -3.28 11.39
C GLY A 80 -6.14 -3.63 10.73
N SER A 81 -7.22 -2.87 10.99
CA SER A 81 -8.50 -3.05 10.30
C SER A 81 -8.41 -2.62 8.83
N LEU A 82 -7.69 -1.52 8.57
CA LEU A 82 -7.50 -0.95 7.24
C LEU A 82 -6.68 -1.88 6.33
N PRO A 83 -7.04 -1.98 5.03
CA PRO A 83 -6.25 -2.72 4.05
C PRO A 83 -4.89 -2.03 3.83
N GLY A 84 -3.80 -2.80 3.89
CA GLY A 84 -2.44 -2.26 3.73
C GLY A 84 -1.88 -1.50 4.95
N ASP A 85 -2.43 -1.73 6.15
CA ASP A 85 -1.89 -1.20 7.41
C ASP A 85 -0.62 -1.96 7.84
N TYR A 86 0.50 -1.26 7.76
CA TYR A 86 1.82 -1.69 8.25
C TYR A 86 2.32 -0.84 9.42
N GLY A 87 1.46 -0.04 10.05
CA GLY A 87 1.84 0.86 11.15
C GLY A 87 2.76 2.01 10.75
N PHE A 88 2.78 2.41 9.46
CA PHE A 88 3.61 3.50 8.96
C PHE A 88 2.87 4.84 9.04
N ASP A 89 3.09 5.57 10.12
CA ASP A 89 2.73 7.00 10.24
C ASP A 89 3.68 7.68 11.24
N PRO A 90 4.98 7.86 10.90
CA PRO A 90 5.96 8.43 11.83
C PRO A 90 5.78 9.93 12.08
N LEU A 91 4.94 10.61 11.29
CA LEU A 91 4.70 12.05 11.36
C LEU A 91 3.30 12.39 11.90
N ASP A 92 2.57 11.40 12.42
CA ASP A 92 1.21 11.55 12.96
C ASP A 92 0.26 12.30 12.02
N LEU A 93 0.37 12.04 10.71
CA LEU A 93 -0.44 12.68 9.68
C LEU A 93 -1.88 12.19 9.69
N ALA A 94 -2.16 11.04 10.29
CA ALA A 94 -3.48 10.43 10.35
C ALA A 94 -3.98 10.21 11.80
N ALA A 95 -3.41 10.92 12.78
CA ALA A 95 -3.77 10.75 14.19
C ALA A 95 -5.25 11.08 14.52
N GLU A 96 -5.91 11.90 13.70
CA GLU A 96 -7.34 12.23 13.87
C GLU A 96 -8.19 11.33 12.96
N PRO A 97 -9.29 10.71 13.45
CA PRO A 97 -10.11 9.80 12.65
C PRO A 97 -10.69 10.41 11.36
N GLY A 98 -11.09 11.69 11.40
CA GLY A 98 -11.59 12.38 10.21
C GLY A 98 -10.51 12.54 9.13
N ARG A 99 -9.28 12.87 9.56
CA ARG A 99 -8.11 13.00 8.70
C ARG A 99 -7.66 11.64 8.17
N LEU A 100 -7.70 10.58 8.99
CA LEU A 100 -7.41 9.21 8.57
C LEU A 100 -8.34 8.79 7.43
N ASN A 101 -9.66 9.00 7.57
CA ASN A 101 -10.62 8.67 6.52
C ASN A 101 -10.35 9.45 5.23
N TRP A 102 -10.01 10.73 5.32
CA TRP A 102 -9.61 11.52 4.16
C TRP A 102 -8.33 11.00 3.49
N MET A 103 -7.31 10.69 4.28
CA MET A 103 -6.02 10.18 3.78
C MET A 103 -6.18 8.81 3.11
N VAL A 104 -7.06 7.94 3.62
CA VAL A 104 -7.38 6.65 2.97
C VAL A 104 -7.99 6.89 1.58
N GLN A 105 -8.96 7.82 1.47
CA GLN A 105 -9.57 8.13 0.16
C GLN A 105 -8.59 8.82 -0.78
N ALA A 106 -7.73 9.71 -0.27
CA ALA A 106 -6.68 10.34 -1.04
C ALA A 106 -5.69 9.30 -1.57
N GLU A 107 -5.20 8.40 -0.71
CA GLU A 107 -4.29 7.32 -1.08
C GLU A 107 -4.90 6.44 -2.17
N LEU A 108 -6.18 6.03 -2.05
CA LEU A 108 -6.85 5.21 -3.05
C LEU A 108 -6.88 5.86 -4.44
N VAL A 109 -7.23 7.15 -4.52
CA VAL A 109 -7.32 7.84 -5.81
C VAL A 109 -5.93 8.08 -6.41
N HIS A 110 -4.93 8.47 -5.61
CA HIS A 110 -3.56 8.59 -6.09
C HIS A 110 -3.00 7.25 -6.56
N CYS A 111 -3.27 6.17 -5.83
CA CYS A 111 -2.92 4.80 -6.22
C CYS A 111 -3.50 4.44 -7.60
N ARG A 112 -4.81 4.67 -7.81
CA ARG A 112 -5.50 4.34 -9.07
C ARG A 112 -4.96 5.14 -10.25
N TRP A 113 -4.80 6.46 -10.09
CA TRP A 113 -4.22 7.31 -11.13
C TRP A 113 -2.77 6.96 -11.42
N ALA A 114 -1.97 6.66 -10.39
CA ALA A 114 -0.59 6.24 -10.58
C ALA A 114 -0.49 4.89 -11.29
N MET A 115 -1.38 3.93 -11.02
CA MET A 115 -1.42 2.66 -11.75
C MET A 115 -1.74 2.87 -13.24
N LEU A 116 -2.73 3.72 -13.55
CA LEU A 116 -3.05 4.09 -14.93
C LEU A 116 -1.89 4.84 -15.62
N GLY A 117 -1.27 5.79 -14.91
CA GLY A 117 -0.12 6.54 -15.40
C GLY A 117 1.11 5.67 -15.64
N ALA A 118 1.45 4.79 -14.69
CA ALA A 118 2.55 3.84 -14.84
C ALA A 118 2.31 2.92 -16.06
N ALA A 119 1.11 2.35 -16.19
CA ALA A 119 0.77 1.54 -17.35
C ALA A 119 0.86 2.34 -18.66
N GLY A 120 0.36 3.58 -18.68
CA GLY A 120 0.41 4.47 -19.85
C GLY A 120 1.81 4.98 -20.22
N ILE A 121 2.76 4.97 -19.28
CA ILE A 121 4.15 5.34 -19.53
C ILE A 121 4.94 4.10 -19.99
N PHE A 122 4.98 3.04 -19.17
CA PHE A 122 5.90 1.93 -19.39
C PHE A 122 5.45 1.00 -20.52
N ILE A 123 4.14 0.77 -20.71
CA ILE A 123 3.65 -0.18 -21.73
C ILE A 123 3.87 0.37 -23.15
N PRO A 124 3.43 1.60 -23.51
CA PRO A 124 3.63 2.11 -24.87
C PRO A 124 5.11 2.28 -25.21
N GLU A 125 5.94 2.65 -24.23
CA GLU A 125 7.38 2.77 -24.44
C GLU A 125 8.03 1.42 -24.72
N LEU A 126 7.70 0.37 -23.93
CA LEU A 126 8.15 -0.98 -24.19
C LEU A 126 7.69 -1.48 -25.57
N LEU A 127 6.41 -1.29 -25.90
CA LEU A 127 5.83 -1.68 -27.18
C LEU A 127 6.43 -0.93 -28.37
N THR A 128 6.86 0.31 -28.17
CA THR A 128 7.57 1.10 -29.19
C THR A 128 8.98 0.59 -29.39
N LYS A 129 9.68 0.20 -28.31
CA LYS A 129 11.05 -0.35 -28.41
C LYS A 129 11.11 -1.71 -29.10
N ILE A 130 10.09 -2.54 -28.94
CA ILE A 130 9.98 -3.82 -29.66
C ILE A 130 9.45 -3.67 -31.10
N GLY A 131 9.12 -2.45 -31.54
CA GLY A 131 8.69 -2.14 -32.90
C GLY A 131 7.22 -2.47 -33.22
N ILE A 132 6.37 -2.68 -32.21
CA ILE A 132 4.92 -2.91 -32.42
C ILE A 132 4.18 -1.58 -32.58
N LEU A 133 4.57 -0.56 -31.82
CA LEU A 133 3.99 0.78 -31.85
C LEU A 133 5.01 1.84 -32.29
N ASN A 134 4.51 2.99 -32.72
CA ASN A 134 5.31 4.19 -32.98
C ASN A 134 4.70 5.37 -32.21
N THR A 135 4.65 5.24 -30.88
CA THR A 135 4.15 6.30 -30.00
C THR A 135 5.30 7.20 -29.56
N PRO A 136 5.09 8.53 -29.50
CA PRO A 136 6.10 9.44 -28.96
C PRO A 136 6.37 9.15 -27.49
N SER A 137 7.53 9.59 -26.98
CA SER A 137 7.84 9.52 -25.56
C SER A 137 6.75 10.20 -24.73
N TRP A 138 6.39 9.61 -23.60
CA TRP A 138 5.29 10.06 -22.75
C TRP A 138 5.41 11.54 -22.34
N TYR A 139 6.62 12.04 -22.11
CA TYR A 139 6.89 13.43 -21.72
C TYR A 139 6.84 14.43 -22.89
N LYS A 140 6.84 13.96 -24.14
CA LYS A 140 6.64 14.76 -25.36
C LYS A 140 5.25 14.59 -25.96
N ALA A 141 4.43 13.69 -25.40
CA ALA A 141 3.10 13.41 -25.92
C ALA A 141 2.18 14.65 -25.87
N GLY A 142 2.38 15.55 -24.91
CA GLY A 142 1.60 16.78 -24.80
C GLY A 142 1.79 17.77 -25.95
N ASP A 143 2.96 17.76 -26.60
CA ASP A 143 3.28 18.67 -27.70
C ASP A 143 2.84 18.13 -29.08
N ALA A 144 2.32 16.90 -29.11
CA ALA A 144 1.86 16.30 -30.34
C ALA A 144 0.56 16.98 -30.83
N THR A 145 0.40 17.08 -32.15
CA THR A 145 -0.83 17.62 -32.74
C THR A 145 -1.93 16.58 -32.74
N TYR A 146 -3.04 16.89 -32.07
CA TYR A 146 -4.24 16.06 -32.03
C TYR A 146 -5.35 16.63 -32.92
N PHE A 147 -6.51 15.96 -32.93
CA PHE A 147 -7.68 16.38 -33.71
C PHE A 147 -8.31 17.71 -33.25
N ALA A 148 -8.01 18.14 -32.03
CA ALA A 148 -8.49 19.37 -31.43
C ALA A 148 -7.34 20.08 -30.70
N ASP A 149 -7.52 21.37 -30.45
CA ASP A 149 -6.60 22.17 -29.65
C ASP A 149 -6.49 21.63 -28.21
N GLN A 150 -5.29 21.72 -27.63
CA GLN A 150 -5.02 21.23 -26.28
C GLN A 150 -5.89 21.91 -25.23
N GLY A 151 -6.21 23.21 -25.40
CA GLY A 151 -7.12 23.92 -24.52
C GLY A 151 -8.55 23.38 -24.60
N THR A 152 -9.00 22.93 -25.78
CA THR A 152 -10.32 22.31 -25.94
C THR A 152 -10.38 20.95 -25.26
N LEU A 153 -9.36 20.11 -25.44
CA LEU A 153 -9.25 18.81 -24.77
C LEU A 153 -9.22 18.97 -23.24
N PHE A 154 -8.46 19.93 -22.74
CA PHE A 154 -8.38 20.24 -21.31
C PHE A 154 -9.73 20.71 -20.73
N ILE A 155 -10.49 21.55 -21.43
CA ILE A 155 -11.80 22.00 -20.94
C ILE A 155 -12.79 20.83 -20.88
N VAL A 156 -12.81 19.97 -21.90
CA VAL A 156 -13.68 18.78 -21.92
C VAL A 156 -13.31 17.83 -20.77
N GLU A 157 -12.01 17.59 -20.57
CA GLU A 157 -11.51 16.79 -19.44
C GLU A 157 -11.96 17.39 -18.11
N LEU A 158 -11.77 18.70 -17.90
CA LEU A 158 -12.16 19.39 -16.67
C LEU A 158 -13.65 19.26 -16.41
N LEU A 159 -14.51 19.42 -17.42
CA LEU A 159 -15.96 19.30 -17.25
C LEU A 159 -16.39 17.88 -16.85
N LEU A 160 -15.85 16.86 -17.52
CA LEU A 160 -16.17 15.46 -17.22
C LEU A 160 -15.62 15.04 -15.85
N MET A 161 -14.38 15.43 -15.55
CA MET A 161 -13.75 15.15 -14.26
C MET A 161 -14.41 15.91 -13.13
N ALA A 162 -14.81 17.17 -13.33
CA ALA A 162 -15.54 17.94 -12.34
C ALA A 162 -16.87 17.26 -11.98
N TRP A 163 -17.60 16.71 -12.96
CA TRP A 163 -18.82 15.95 -12.68
C TRP A 163 -18.53 14.69 -11.84
N ALA A 164 -17.58 13.86 -12.28
CA ALA A 164 -17.23 12.62 -11.58
C ALA A 164 -16.70 12.87 -10.17
N GLU A 165 -15.77 13.82 -10.01
CA GLU A 165 -15.16 14.18 -8.74
C GLU A 165 -16.14 14.89 -7.81
N SER A 166 -17.08 15.71 -8.31
CA SER A 166 -18.12 16.31 -7.48
C SER A 166 -19.05 15.26 -6.87
N ARG A 167 -19.41 14.23 -7.64
CA ARG A 167 -20.20 13.09 -7.15
C ARG A 167 -19.43 12.29 -6.11
N ARG A 168 -18.15 12.00 -6.37
CA ARG A 168 -17.25 11.32 -5.41
C ARG A 168 -17.08 12.13 -4.13
N TRP A 169 -16.89 13.45 -4.23
CA TRP A 169 -16.77 14.34 -3.09
C TRP A 169 -18.05 14.35 -2.25
N ALA A 170 -19.22 14.38 -2.89
CA ALA A 170 -20.50 14.26 -2.20
C ALA A 170 -20.67 12.92 -1.48
N ASP A 171 -20.15 11.81 -2.02
CA ASP A 171 -20.11 10.51 -1.34
C ASP A 171 -19.21 10.53 -0.10
N ILE A 172 -18.01 11.11 -0.22
CA ILE A 172 -17.07 11.23 0.92
C ILE A 172 -17.65 12.11 2.03
N ALA A 173 -18.31 13.21 1.67
CA ALA A 173 -18.94 14.12 2.62
C ALA A 173 -20.20 13.52 3.26
N ARG A 174 -21.00 12.78 2.47
CA ARG A 174 -22.25 12.14 2.90
C ARG A 174 -22.38 10.76 2.22
N PRO A 175 -21.88 9.70 2.88
CA PRO A 175 -21.88 8.35 2.31
C PRO A 175 -23.28 7.91 1.88
N GLY A 176 -23.39 7.43 0.63
CA GLY A 176 -24.63 6.91 0.08
C GLY A 176 -25.60 7.95 -0.49
N SER A 177 -25.28 9.25 -0.40
CA SER A 177 -26.12 10.32 -0.98
C SER A 177 -26.16 10.34 -2.52
N VAL A 178 -25.21 9.67 -3.16
CA VAL A 178 -25.02 9.68 -4.63
C VAL A 178 -25.15 8.29 -5.29
N ASN A 179 -25.74 7.31 -4.59
CA ASN A 179 -25.83 5.94 -5.10
C ASN A 179 -26.88 5.73 -6.20
N THR A 180 -27.71 6.74 -6.48
CA THR A 180 -28.71 6.71 -7.55
C THR A 180 -28.27 7.56 -8.74
N ASP A 181 -28.46 7.05 -9.95
CA ASP A 181 -28.31 7.81 -11.18
C ASP A 181 -29.37 8.93 -11.24
N PRO A 182 -28.99 10.20 -11.52
CA PRO A 182 -29.92 11.33 -11.59
C PRO A 182 -30.94 11.25 -12.73
N ILE A 183 -30.66 10.50 -13.81
CA ILE A 183 -31.53 10.37 -14.98
C ILE A 183 -32.34 9.08 -14.91
N PHE A 184 -31.72 7.98 -14.46
CA PHE A 184 -32.35 6.65 -14.44
C PHE A 184 -32.34 6.05 -13.02
N PRO A 185 -33.38 6.28 -12.20
CA PRO A 185 -33.42 5.84 -10.79
C PRO A 185 -33.32 4.32 -10.57
N ASN A 186 -33.54 3.52 -11.62
CA ASN A 186 -33.39 2.07 -11.58
C ASN A 186 -31.92 1.64 -11.52
N ASN A 187 -31.00 2.47 -12.01
CA ASN A 187 -29.57 2.20 -11.95
C ASN A 187 -29.02 2.68 -10.62
N LYS A 188 -28.58 1.73 -9.79
CA LYS A 188 -28.05 2.00 -8.44
C LYS A 188 -26.66 1.40 -8.28
N LEU A 189 -25.86 2.06 -7.45
CA LEU A 189 -24.59 1.56 -6.97
C LEU A 189 -24.82 0.62 -5.79
N THR A 190 -24.07 -0.48 -5.74
CA THR A 190 -24.19 -1.53 -4.71
C THR A 190 -23.11 -1.45 -3.64
N GLY A 191 -22.15 -0.52 -3.77
CA GLY A 191 -21.06 -0.33 -2.82
C GLY A 191 -21.55 0.08 -1.44
N THR A 192 -21.02 -0.59 -0.41
CA THR A 192 -21.28 -0.28 1.01
C THR A 192 -20.26 0.68 1.59
N ASP A 193 -19.03 0.63 1.09
CA ASP A 193 -17.88 1.33 1.67
C ASP A 193 -17.45 2.49 0.77
N VAL A 194 -17.21 3.66 1.38
CA VAL A 194 -16.72 4.85 0.67
C VAL A 194 -15.39 4.53 -0.03
N GLY A 195 -15.28 4.91 -1.31
CA GLY A 195 -14.11 4.61 -2.15
C GLY A 195 -14.23 3.30 -2.95
N TYR A 196 -15.23 2.47 -2.66
CA TYR A 196 -15.56 1.23 -3.38
C TYR A 196 -17.01 1.27 -3.88
N PRO A 197 -17.31 2.05 -4.95
CA PRO A 197 -18.68 2.33 -5.38
C PRO A 197 -19.45 1.10 -5.88
N GLY A 198 -18.76 0.06 -6.37
CA GLY A 198 -19.41 -1.15 -6.88
C GLY A 198 -20.44 -0.87 -7.97
N GLY A 199 -21.50 -1.68 -8.02
CA GLY A 199 -22.54 -1.58 -9.05
C GLY A 199 -22.05 -1.99 -10.44
N LEU A 200 -22.97 -2.02 -11.40
CA LEU A 200 -22.70 -2.52 -12.74
C LEU A 200 -21.63 -1.71 -13.49
N TRP A 201 -21.50 -0.43 -13.18
CA TRP A 201 -20.56 0.49 -13.87
C TRP A 201 -19.11 0.33 -13.41
N PHE A 202 -18.88 0.12 -12.11
CA PHE A 202 -17.53 0.06 -11.54
C PHE A 202 -17.09 -1.35 -11.17
N ASP A 203 -18.02 -2.29 -11.04
CA ASP A 203 -17.75 -3.70 -10.79
C ASP A 203 -18.71 -4.60 -11.59
N PRO A 204 -18.59 -4.63 -12.93
CA PRO A 204 -19.45 -5.47 -13.77
C PRO A 204 -19.27 -6.97 -13.52
N LEU A 205 -18.12 -7.38 -12.96
CA LEU A 205 -17.80 -8.77 -12.67
C LEU A 205 -18.18 -9.19 -11.24
N GLY A 206 -18.62 -8.25 -10.39
CA GLY A 206 -19.05 -8.51 -9.01
C GLY A 206 -17.93 -8.93 -8.05
N TRP A 207 -16.66 -8.68 -8.39
CA TRP A 207 -15.51 -9.10 -7.59
C TRP A 207 -15.30 -8.27 -6.32
N GLY A 208 -15.88 -7.07 -6.29
CA GLY A 208 -15.92 -6.16 -5.15
C GLY A 208 -17.01 -6.49 -4.12
N SER A 209 -17.80 -7.54 -4.34
CA SER A 209 -18.76 -8.08 -3.38
C SER A 209 -18.36 -9.50 -2.96
N GLY A 210 -18.13 -9.73 -1.66
CA GLY A 210 -17.66 -11.03 -1.16
C GLY A 210 -17.42 -11.04 0.35
N SER A 211 -16.74 -12.08 0.84
CA SER A 211 -16.32 -12.15 2.24
C SER A 211 -15.36 -11.02 2.60
N GLU A 212 -15.44 -10.52 3.83
CA GLU A 212 -14.60 -9.41 4.31
C GLU A 212 -13.11 -9.71 4.17
N ASP A 213 -12.68 -10.95 4.41
CA ASP A 213 -11.28 -11.37 4.26
C ASP A 213 -10.80 -11.26 2.81
N LYS A 214 -11.63 -11.68 1.85
CA LYS A 214 -11.31 -11.59 0.42
C LYS A 214 -11.26 -10.13 -0.03
N LEU A 215 -12.19 -9.30 0.46
CA LEU A 215 -12.18 -7.87 0.16
C LEU A 215 -10.93 -7.21 0.74
N LYS A 216 -10.55 -7.54 1.98
CA LYS A 216 -9.33 -7.03 2.60
C LYS A 216 -8.08 -7.44 1.83
N GLU A 217 -8.03 -8.68 1.33
CA GLU A 217 -6.93 -9.16 0.50
C GLU A 217 -6.83 -8.39 -0.84
N ILE A 218 -7.93 -8.26 -1.57
CA ILE A 218 -7.95 -7.57 -2.87
C ILE A 218 -7.64 -6.08 -2.72
N ARG A 219 -8.22 -5.42 -1.71
CA ARG A 219 -7.92 -4.01 -1.39
C ARG A 219 -6.47 -3.81 -0.97
N THR A 220 -5.91 -4.75 -0.22
CA THR A 220 -4.47 -4.71 0.14
C THR A 220 -3.59 -4.85 -1.11
N LYS A 221 -3.98 -5.70 -2.07
CA LYS A 221 -3.27 -5.83 -3.36
C LYS A 221 -3.38 -4.53 -4.18
N GLU A 222 -4.55 -3.91 -4.22
CA GLU A 222 -4.77 -2.62 -4.89
C GLU A 222 -3.86 -1.53 -4.32
N VAL A 223 -3.86 -1.33 -3.00
CA VAL A 223 -3.04 -0.30 -2.34
C VAL A 223 -1.55 -0.57 -2.52
N LYS A 224 -1.10 -1.83 -2.45
CA LYS A 224 0.32 -2.17 -2.66
C LYS A 224 0.80 -1.87 -4.08
N ASN A 225 0.01 -2.28 -5.09
CA ASN A 225 0.33 -1.96 -6.48
C ASN A 225 0.25 -0.45 -6.73
N GLY A 226 -0.70 0.23 -6.10
CA GLY A 226 -0.82 1.68 -6.13
C GLY A 226 0.38 2.42 -5.55
N ARG A 227 0.84 2.03 -4.35
CA ARG A 227 2.05 2.58 -3.72
C ARG A 227 3.29 2.35 -4.59
N LEU A 228 3.44 1.16 -5.15
CA LEU A 228 4.52 0.85 -6.09
C LEU A 228 4.43 1.74 -7.35
N ALA A 229 3.22 1.92 -7.90
CA ALA A 229 3.00 2.72 -9.08
C ALA A 229 3.28 4.22 -8.83
N MET A 230 2.91 4.76 -7.66
CA MET A 230 3.22 6.14 -7.29
C MET A 230 4.74 6.38 -7.29
N LEU A 231 5.50 5.45 -6.71
CA LEU A 231 6.97 5.51 -6.73
C LEU A 231 7.53 5.34 -8.16
N ALA A 232 6.92 4.47 -8.97
CA ALA A 232 7.36 4.24 -10.34
C ALA A 232 7.15 5.45 -11.25
N VAL A 233 5.99 6.12 -11.16
CA VAL A 233 5.71 7.36 -11.92
C VAL A 233 6.62 8.50 -11.47
N LEU A 234 6.83 8.66 -10.16
CA LEU A 234 7.78 9.64 -9.64
C LEU A 234 9.21 9.33 -10.14
N GLY A 235 9.61 8.07 -10.12
CA GLY A 235 10.90 7.60 -10.63
C GLY A 235 11.07 7.92 -12.11
N ALA A 236 10.06 7.62 -12.94
CA ALA A 236 10.08 7.94 -14.37
C ALA A 236 10.17 9.45 -14.62
N PHE A 237 9.47 10.26 -13.83
CA PHE A 237 9.54 11.72 -13.93
C PHE A 237 10.94 12.24 -13.59
N VAL A 238 11.52 11.84 -12.46
CA VAL A 238 12.88 12.24 -12.06
C VAL A 238 13.91 11.76 -13.09
N GLN A 239 13.80 10.52 -13.55
CA GLN A 239 14.69 9.96 -14.57
C GLN A 239 14.60 10.72 -15.89
N ALA A 240 13.41 11.04 -16.39
CA ALA A 240 13.25 11.80 -17.63
C ALA A 240 13.85 13.23 -17.53
N ASN A 241 13.78 13.85 -16.34
CA ASN A 241 14.38 15.18 -16.12
C ASN A 241 15.91 15.14 -16.07
N VAL A 242 16.52 14.07 -15.54
CA VAL A 242 17.98 13.96 -15.38
C VAL A 242 18.65 13.37 -16.63
N THR A 243 18.05 12.34 -17.22
CA THR A 243 18.67 11.55 -18.30
C THR A 243 18.17 11.95 -19.69
N HIS A 244 17.03 12.66 -19.77
CA HIS A 244 16.35 13.05 -21.01
C HIS A 244 16.01 11.90 -21.96
N VAL A 245 16.09 10.66 -21.49
CA VAL A 245 15.67 9.45 -22.20
C VAL A 245 14.52 8.78 -21.46
N GLY A 246 13.85 7.87 -22.16
CA GLY A 246 12.71 7.16 -21.59
C GLY A 246 13.13 6.18 -20.47
N PRO A 247 12.25 5.89 -19.51
CA PRO A 247 12.50 4.91 -18.45
C PRO A 247 12.95 3.53 -18.95
N ILE A 248 12.48 3.06 -20.11
CA ILE A 248 12.87 1.74 -20.65
C ILE A 248 14.31 1.77 -21.17
N ASP A 249 14.73 2.88 -21.76
CA ASP A 249 16.13 3.07 -22.18
C ASP A 249 17.06 3.12 -20.97
N ASN A 250 16.64 3.82 -19.91
CA ASN A 250 17.37 3.84 -18.64
C ASN A 250 17.48 2.45 -18.03
N LEU A 251 16.42 1.63 -18.12
CA LEU A 251 16.46 0.25 -17.67
C LEU A 251 17.48 -0.58 -18.47
N PHE A 252 17.47 -0.48 -19.80
CA PHE A 252 18.42 -1.24 -20.63
C PHE A 252 19.87 -0.76 -20.45
N ALA A 253 20.09 0.54 -20.26
CA ALA A 253 21.41 1.07 -19.94
C ALA A 253 21.91 0.50 -18.60
N HIS A 254 21.06 0.53 -17.57
CA HIS A 254 21.40 -0.04 -16.26
C HIS A 254 21.64 -1.55 -16.28
N LEU A 255 20.88 -2.29 -17.10
CA LEU A 255 21.09 -3.74 -17.27
C LEU A 255 22.36 -4.05 -18.06
N ALA A 256 22.78 -3.19 -18.98
CA ALA A 256 24.01 -3.36 -19.75
C ALA A 256 25.26 -3.14 -18.89
N ASP A 257 25.21 -2.15 -17.98
CA ASP A 257 26.31 -1.88 -17.05
C ASP A 257 25.81 -1.33 -15.69
N PRO A 258 25.48 -2.22 -14.74
CA PRO A 258 24.85 -1.81 -13.49
C PRO A 258 25.79 -1.04 -12.55
N TYR A 259 27.12 -1.13 -12.75
CA TYR A 259 28.10 -0.47 -11.90
C TYR A 259 28.41 0.95 -12.36
N HIS A 260 28.41 1.18 -13.67
CA HIS A 260 28.80 2.47 -14.24
C HIS A 260 27.62 3.35 -14.69
N THR A 261 26.44 2.78 -14.93
CA THR A 261 25.23 3.54 -15.28
C THR A 261 24.28 3.63 -14.08
N THR A 262 24.69 4.44 -13.10
CA THR A 262 23.92 4.69 -11.88
C THR A 262 23.64 6.18 -11.68
N ILE A 263 22.78 6.50 -10.70
CA ILE A 263 22.45 7.88 -10.33
C ILE A 263 23.69 8.74 -10.06
N LEU A 264 24.77 8.16 -9.52
CA LEU A 264 25.99 8.90 -9.19
C LEU A 264 26.65 9.47 -10.43
N GLN A 265 26.66 8.71 -11.53
CA GLN A 265 27.24 9.17 -12.79
C GLN A 265 26.36 10.26 -13.42
N SER A 266 25.05 10.06 -13.47
CA SER A 266 24.11 11.02 -14.05
C SER A 266 24.03 12.34 -13.27
N VAL A 267 24.08 12.29 -11.94
CA VAL A 267 24.10 13.50 -11.10
C VAL A 267 25.44 14.22 -11.19
N SER A 268 26.55 13.47 -11.26
CA SER A 268 27.87 14.09 -11.48
C SER A 268 27.93 14.85 -12.80
N SER A 269 27.37 14.30 -13.89
CA SER A 269 27.35 14.99 -15.18
C SER A 269 26.46 16.23 -15.13
N VAL A 270 25.28 16.18 -14.51
CA VAL A 270 24.40 17.35 -14.38
C VAL A 270 25.02 18.44 -13.50
N PHE A 271 25.67 18.06 -12.40
CA PHE A 271 26.34 19.01 -11.53
C PHE A 271 27.54 19.65 -12.22
N LEU A 272 28.31 18.89 -12.99
CA LEU A 272 29.45 19.41 -13.74
C LEU A 272 29.01 20.36 -14.86
N THR A 273 27.95 20.04 -15.61
CA THR A 273 27.41 20.94 -16.63
C THR A 273 26.83 22.22 -16.01
N ALA A 274 26.07 22.10 -14.91
CA ALA A 274 25.54 23.27 -14.20
C ALA A 274 26.65 24.13 -13.58
N TRP A 275 27.74 23.50 -13.11
CA TRP A 275 28.91 24.20 -12.60
C TRP A 275 29.72 24.87 -13.71
N GLU A 276 29.89 24.23 -14.88
CA GLU A 276 30.48 24.86 -16.07
C GLU A 276 29.66 26.06 -16.52
N ASP A 277 28.33 25.94 -16.61
CA ASP A 277 27.43 27.04 -16.98
C ASP A 277 27.50 28.20 -15.96
N ALA A 278 27.58 27.89 -14.67
CA ALA A 278 27.68 28.89 -13.60
C ALA A 278 29.07 29.55 -13.52
N CYS A 279 30.16 28.81 -13.80
CA CYS A 279 31.52 29.32 -13.72
C CYS A 279 32.00 30.00 -15.01
N LEU A 280 31.50 29.60 -16.17
CA LEU A 280 31.92 30.18 -17.46
C LEU A 280 31.04 31.34 -17.94
N GLY A 281 29.89 31.61 -17.29
CA GLY A 281 29.11 32.82 -17.54
C GLY A 281 28.75 33.06 -19.02
N LEU A 282 28.59 31.99 -19.81
CA LEU A 282 28.22 32.11 -21.21
C LEU A 282 26.71 32.33 -21.34
N HIS A 283 26.32 33.59 -21.16
CA HIS A 283 25.16 34.13 -21.87
C HIS A 283 25.47 34.06 -23.39
N GLY A 284 25.01 32.99 -24.01
CA GLY A 284 25.02 32.82 -25.47
C GLY A 284 23.66 32.29 -25.90
N GLY A 285 22.71 33.19 -26.15
CA GLY A 285 21.43 32.84 -26.76
C GLY A 285 21.66 32.09 -28.09
N GLY A 286 20.99 30.97 -28.22
CA GLY A 286 21.07 30.10 -29.39
C GLY A 286 19.86 29.18 -29.43
N LEU A 287 18.79 29.71 -30.04
CA LEU A 287 17.65 29.00 -30.60
C LEU A 287 18.03 27.59 -31.08
N VAL A 288 17.42 26.54 -30.54
CA VAL A 288 17.34 25.25 -31.22
C VAL A 288 15.86 25.03 -31.55
N MET A 289 15.52 25.43 -32.77
CA MET A 289 14.44 24.81 -33.54
C MET A 289 14.84 23.37 -33.89
#